data_AF-A0A1G7DK75-F1
#
_entry.id   AF-A0A1G7DK75-F1
#
_cell.length_a   1.000
_cell.length_b   1.000
_cell.length_c   1.000
_cell.angle_alpha   90.00
_cell.angle_beta   90.00
_cell.angle_gamma   90.00
#
_symmetry.space_group_name_H-M   'P 1'
#
loop_
_entity.id
_entity.type
_entity.pdbx_description
1 polymer ?
#
loop_
_entity_poly.entity_id
_entity_poly.type
_entity_poly.pdbx_seq_one_letter_code
_entity_poly.pdbx_strand_id
1 'polypeptide(L)'
;MVSPSNASSGNTGSACDFCGRSEGDFQPVRVSQFRPPSNWYCESCKALYDGLEARWAYERLPGNRPWLLLDPGTERTVGLSQDPYPSVEAAVNDIHSGLIDVEPVTARIAAVKLSVFAEPDPLPHTSRQVALASVSRVIADALFRDYEYHREDRERRRRWGRKARSLVGSWDDSVRTVALFGAGSGIMYQRAGDDGRWLSEESFLIDTRHAVHRYTYWSR
;
A
#
# COMPACT_ATOMS: atom_id res chain seq x y z
N MET A 1 16.38 -34.13 -50.80
CA MET A 1 15.26 -34.60 -49.96
C MET A 1 15.64 -34.29 -48.52
N VAL A 2 15.07 -33.23 -47.96
CA VAL A 2 15.32 -32.80 -46.57
C VAL A 2 14.00 -32.96 -45.83
N SER A 3 14.00 -33.83 -44.81
CA SER A 3 12.89 -34.01 -43.88
C SER A 3 12.66 -32.72 -43.08
N PRO A 4 11.40 -32.36 -42.78
CA PRO A 4 11.12 -31.29 -41.83
C PRO A 4 11.22 -31.84 -40.40
N SER A 5 12.18 -31.34 -39.63
CA SER A 5 12.17 -31.51 -38.18
C SER A 5 11.13 -30.56 -37.60
N ASN A 6 9.97 -31.11 -37.22
CA ASN A 6 9.05 -30.48 -36.28
C ASN A 6 9.77 -30.34 -34.92
N ALA A 7 10.19 -29.12 -34.58
CA ALA A 7 10.50 -28.76 -33.21
C ALA A 7 9.27 -28.09 -32.60
N SER A 8 8.41 -28.91 -32.00
CA SER A 8 7.48 -28.47 -30.98
C SER A 8 8.32 -27.94 -29.80
N SER A 9 8.40 -26.62 -29.65
CA SER A 9 8.92 -25.97 -28.45
C SER A 9 7.91 -26.14 -27.31
N GLY A 10 7.91 -27.34 -26.71
CA GLY A 10 7.29 -27.59 -25.42
C GLY A 10 7.95 -26.67 -24.39
N ASN A 11 7.16 -25.74 -23.87
CA ASN A 11 7.57 -24.80 -22.83
C ASN A 11 7.84 -25.61 -21.55
N THR A 12 9.11 -25.88 -21.25
CA THR A 12 9.51 -26.61 -20.05
C THR A 12 9.21 -25.79 -18.80
N GLY A 13 8.36 -26.34 -17.92
CA GLY A 13 7.75 -25.69 -16.76
C GLY A 13 8.66 -24.81 -15.91
N SER A 14 8.52 -23.49 -16.08
CA SER A 14 9.02 -22.50 -15.13
C SER A 14 8.18 -22.54 -13.85
N ALA A 15 8.83 -22.51 -12.67
CA ALA A 15 8.15 -22.39 -11.39
C ALA A 15 7.54 -20.99 -11.20
N CYS A 16 6.43 -20.89 -10.47
CA CYS A 16 5.72 -19.63 -10.28
C CYS A 16 6.57 -18.68 -9.42
N ASP A 17 6.83 -17.47 -9.91
CA ASP A 17 7.66 -16.48 -9.20
C ASP A 17 7.06 -16.10 -7.82
N PHE A 18 5.76 -16.35 -7.64
CA PHE A 18 5.01 -15.97 -6.46
C PHE A 18 4.80 -17.14 -5.49
N CYS A 19 4.20 -18.25 -5.93
CA CYS A 19 3.95 -19.40 -5.05
C CYS A 19 5.01 -20.50 -5.12
N GLY A 20 6.01 -20.39 -6.00
CA GLY A 20 7.06 -21.39 -6.18
C GLY A 20 6.60 -22.71 -6.83
N ARG A 21 5.32 -22.86 -7.17
CA ARG A 21 4.80 -24.08 -7.81
C ARG A 21 5.27 -24.14 -9.26
N SER A 22 6.03 -25.17 -9.62
CA SER A 22 6.08 -25.67 -11.01
C SER A 22 4.84 -26.51 -11.27
N GLU A 23 4.43 -26.66 -12.53
CA GLU A 23 3.54 -27.76 -12.90
C GLU A 23 4.30 -29.08 -12.65
N GLY A 24 4.11 -29.69 -11.48
CA GLY A 24 4.55 -31.07 -11.24
C GLY A 24 5.13 -31.42 -9.88
N ASP A 25 5.73 -30.52 -9.09
CA ASP A 25 6.25 -30.90 -7.76
C ASP A 25 6.50 -29.69 -6.83
N PHE A 26 6.30 -29.90 -5.53
CA PHE A 26 6.48 -28.88 -4.49
C PHE A 26 7.96 -28.71 -4.14
N GLN A 27 8.52 -27.51 -4.36
CA GLN A 27 9.70 -27.06 -3.62
C GLN A 27 9.43 -25.71 -2.95
N PRO A 28 9.67 -25.57 -1.64
CA PRO A 28 9.53 -24.29 -0.95
C PRO A 28 10.67 -23.37 -1.39
N VAL A 29 10.36 -22.42 -2.28
CA VAL A 29 11.32 -21.37 -2.66
C VAL A 29 11.54 -20.47 -1.44
N ARG A 30 12.76 -20.49 -0.91
CA ARG A 30 13.24 -19.46 0.02
C ARG A 30 13.27 -18.14 -0.75
N VAL A 31 12.39 -17.22 -0.36
CA VAL A 31 12.27 -15.89 -0.95
C VAL A 31 13.50 -15.08 -0.53
N SER A 32 14.58 -15.25 -1.25
CA SER A 32 15.64 -14.25 -1.36
C SER A 32 16.00 -14.20 -2.82
N GLN A 33 15.91 -13.00 -3.41
CA GLN A 33 16.58 -12.52 -4.63
C GLN A 33 15.65 -11.65 -5.47
N PHE A 34 15.93 -10.35 -5.35
CA PHE A 34 15.85 -9.28 -6.33
C PHE A 34 16.08 -9.71 -7.79
N ARG A 35 15.14 -10.44 -8.38
CA ARG A 35 14.82 -10.28 -9.80
C ARG A 35 13.48 -9.55 -9.88
N PRO A 36 13.31 -8.57 -10.79
CA PRO A 36 11.97 -8.22 -11.22
C PRO A 36 11.29 -9.56 -11.56
N PRO A 37 10.14 -9.91 -10.95
CA PRO A 37 9.46 -11.13 -11.36
C PRO A 37 9.32 -11.06 -12.88
N SER A 38 9.43 -12.20 -13.55
CA SER A 38 9.17 -12.30 -14.99
C SER A 38 7.73 -11.90 -15.36
N ASN A 39 6.95 -11.47 -14.36
CA ASN A 39 5.51 -11.29 -14.28
C ASN A 39 4.74 -12.60 -14.48
N TRP A 40 5.41 -13.74 -14.41
CA TRP A 40 4.76 -15.03 -14.52
C TRP A 40 4.23 -15.49 -13.16
N TYR A 41 2.91 -15.59 -13.05
CA TYR A 41 2.21 -16.24 -11.96
C TYR A 41 1.28 -17.31 -12.52
N CYS A 42 1.20 -18.46 -11.85
CA CYS A 42 0.34 -19.57 -12.27
C CYS A 42 -1.15 -19.21 -12.14
N GLU A 43 -2.02 -20.00 -12.78
CA GLU A 43 -3.48 -19.76 -12.78
C GLU A 43 -4.08 -19.66 -11.38
N SER A 44 -3.61 -20.45 -10.41
CA SER A 44 -4.08 -20.36 -9.03
C SER A 44 -3.73 -19.02 -8.39
N CYS A 45 -2.52 -18.51 -8.63
CA CYS A 45 -2.08 -17.20 -8.15
C CYS A 45 -2.86 -16.08 -8.84
N LYS A 46 -3.14 -16.25 -10.14
CA LYS A 46 -3.99 -15.34 -10.90
C LYS A 46 -5.39 -15.25 -10.28
N ALA A 47 -6.04 -16.38 -10.04
CA ALA A 47 -7.40 -16.41 -9.51
C ALA A 47 -7.50 -15.75 -8.12
N LEU A 48 -6.50 -15.98 -7.26
CA LEU A 48 -6.42 -15.32 -5.95
C LEU A 48 -6.29 -13.79 -6.09
N TYR A 49 -5.46 -13.33 -7.03
CA TYR A 49 -5.29 -11.91 -7.30
C TYR A 49 -6.54 -11.29 -7.93
N ASP A 50 -7.14 -11.93 -8.93
CA ASP A 50 -8.37 -11.45 -9.58
C ASP A 50 -9.49 -11.27 -8.53
N GLY A 51 -9.60 -12.21 -7.57
CA GLY A 51 -10.55 -12.10 -6.46
C GLY A 51 -10.27 -10.93 -5.50
N LEU A 52 -9.00 -10.61 -5.25
CA LEU A 52 -8.62 -9.43 -4.48
C LEU A 52 -8.89 -8.14 -5.27
N GLU A 53 -8.43 -8.07 -6.51
CA GLU A 53 -8.57 -6.92 -7.41
C GLU A 53 -10.04 -6.58 -7.66
N ALA A 54 -10.91 -7.58 -7.79
CA ALA A 54 -12.35 -7.37 -7.96
C ALA A 54 -13.01 -6.63 -6.80
N ARG A 55 -12.39 -6.59 -5.61
CA ARG A 55 -12.88 -5.82 -4.46
C ARG A 55 -12.40 -4.37 -4.46
N TRP A 56 -11.43 -4.03 -5.30
CA TRP A 56 -10.81 -2.72 -5.29
C TRP A 56 -11.57 -1.75 -6.17
N ALA A 57 -11.95 -0.62 -5.57
CA ALA A 57 -12.36 0.56 -6.31
C ALA A 57 -11.13 1.47 -6.46
N TYR A 58 -10.95 2.05 -7.65
CA TYR A 58 -9.84 2.97 -7.92
C TYR A 58 -10.21 3.99 -8.98
N GLU A 59 -9.55 5.15 -8.93
CA GLU A 59 -9.59 6.14 -9.99
C GLU A 59 -8.26 6.17 -10.75
N ARG A 60 -8.33 6.24 -12.08
CA ARG A 60 -7.14 6.20 -12.94
C ARG A 60 -7.13 7.36 -13.93
N LEU A 61 -6.18 8.27 -13.73
CA LEU A 61 -5.83 9.27 -14.74
C LEU A 61 -4.81 8.68 -15.73
N PRO A 62 -4.95 8.90 -17.06
CA PRO A 62 -3.98 8.45 -18.04
C PRO A 62 -2.55 8.90 -17.70
N GLY A 63 -1.59 7.98 -17.75
CA GLY A 63 -0.19 8.24 -17.40
C GLY A 63 0.14 8.19 -15.90
N ASN A 64 -0.85 8.04 -15.02
CA ASN A 64 -0.67 7.91 -13.57
C ASN A 64 -0.99 6.47 -13.08
N ARG A 65 -0.47 6.11 -11.90
CA ARG A 65 -0.88 4.86 -11.23
C ARG A 65 -2.30 5.05 -10.66
N PRO A 66 -3.09 3.97 -10.49
CA PRO A 66 -4.42 4.10 -9.92
C PRO A 66 -4.35 4.58 -8.46
N TRP A 67 -5.25 5.49 -8.10
CA TRP A 67 -5.55 5.87 -6.72
C TRP A 67 -6.59 4.91 -6.19
N LEU A 68 -6.32 4.22 -5.09
CA LEU A 68 -7.28 3.33 -4.48
C LEU A 68 -8.33 4.19 -3.76
N LEU A 69 -9.60 3.77 -3.82
CA LEU A 69 -10.69 4.45 -3.14
C LEU A 69 -10.93 3.82 -1.76
N LEU A 70 -11.36 4.66 -0.82
CA LEU A 70 -11.75 4.24 0.51
C LEU A 70 -13.04 3.43 0.47
N ASP A 71 -13.16 2.50 1.41
CA ASP A 71 -14.41 1.83 1.68
C ASP A 71 -15.38 2.82 2.38
N PRO A 72 -16.57 3.06 1.82
CA PRO A 72 -17.49 4.07 2.35
C PRO A 72 -17.86 3.83 3.82
N GLY A 73 -17.79 4.88 4.64
CA GLY A 73 -18.18 4.85 6.06
C GLY A 73 -17.07 4.40 7.02
N THR A 74 -15.89 4.05 6.49
CA THR A 74 -14.74 3.63 7.29
C THR A 74 -13.78 4.78 7.61
N GLU A 75 -14.06 5.99 7.15
CA GLU A 75 -13.17 7.13 7.26
C GLU A 75 -13.07 7.65 8.70
N ARG A 76 -11.85 7.83 9.17
CA ARG A 76 -11.52 8.45 10.46
C ARG A 76 -10.52 9.56 10.24
N THR A 77 -10.92 10.79 10.51
CA THR A 77 -10.02 11.94 10.41
C THR A 77 -8.99 11.90 11.54
N VAL A 78 -7.72 12.04 11.19
CA VAL A 78 -6.60 12.10 12.14
C VAL A 78 -5.93 13.46 12.05
N GLY A 79 -5.67 14.06 13.21
CA GLY A 79 -5.09 15.40 13.31
C GLY A 79 -3.56 15.38 13.38
N LEU A 80 -2.94 16.48 12.95
CA LEU A 80 -1.52 16.73 13.21
C LEU A 80 -1.31 17.03 14.70
N SER A 81 -0.33 16.36 15.30
CA SER A 81 0.07 16.61 16.68
C SER A 81 1.51 16.19 16.93
N GLN A 82 2.05 16.62 18.08
CA GLN A 82 3.38 16.21 18.53
C GLN A 82 3.43 14.72 18.92
N ASP A 83 2.28 14.12 19.25
CA ASP A 83 2.15 12.70 19.55
C ASP A 83 0.89 12.14 18.87
N PRO A 84 0.97 11.81 17.57
CA PRO A 84 -0.18 11.34 16.80
C PRO A 84 -0.52 9.87 17.04
N TYR A 85 0.33 9.10 17.73
CA TYR A 85 0.14 7.66 17.87
C TYR A 85 -1.20 7.28 18.53
N PRO A 86 -1.61 7.87 19.67
CA PRO A 86 -2.86 7.50 20.32
C PRO A 86 -4.11 7.74 19.45
N SER A 87 -4.13 8.84 18.68
CA SER A 87 -5.28 9.16 17.82
C SER A 87 -5.35 8.25 16.60
N VAL A 88 -4.21 7.90 16.01
CA VAL A 88 -4.11 6.93 14.92
C VAL A 88 -4.49 5.54 15.39
N GLU A 89 -3.97 5.10 16.53
CA GLU A 89 -4.27 3.78 17.10
C GLU A 89 -5.77 3.64 17.37
N ALA A 90 -6.42 4.68 17.92
CA ALA A 90 -7.87 4.71 18.08
C ALA A 90 -8.61 4.60 16.73
N ALA A 91 -8.20 5.38 15.72
CA ALA A 91 -8.79 5.32 14.38
C ALA A 91 -8.67 3.94 13.72
N VAL A 92 -7.51 3.29 13.85
CA VAL A 92 -7.28 1.92 13.34
C VAL A 92 -8.13 0.91 14.11
N ASN A 93 -8.22 1.04 15.43
CA ASN A 93 -9.02 0.14 16.25
C ASN A 93 -10.51 0.25 15.93
N ASP A 94 -11.02 1.44 15.63
CA ASP A 94 -12.42 1.64 15.25
C ASP A 94 -12.81 0.89 13.97
N ILE A 95 -11.87 0.68 13.05
CA ILE A 95 -12.13 0.09 11.73
C ILE A 95 -11.63 -1.36 11.60
N HIS A 96 -10.83 -1.85 12.55
CA HIS A 96 -10.15 -3.14 12.42
C HIS A 96 -11.10 -4.33 12.26
N SER A 97 -12.35 -4.21 12.75
CA SER A 97 -13.35 -5.28 12.69
C SER A 97 -13.78 -5.60 11.26
N GLY A 98 -13.70 -4.62 10.35
CA GLY A 98 -13.95 -4.81 8.92
C GLY A 98 -12.75 -5.33 8.12
N LEU A 99 -11.57 -5.47 8.75
CA LEU A 99 -10.36 -5.89 8.05
C LEU A 99 -10.40 -7.41 7.76
N ILE A 100 -10.01 -7.78 6.55
CA ILE A 100 -9.90 -9.14 6.03
C ILE A 100 -8.45 -9.38 5.65
N ASP A 101 -7.80 -10.32 6.33
CA ASP A 101 -6.40 -10.65 6.05
C ASP A 101 -6.27 -11.25 4.65
N VAL A 102 -5.18 -10.93 3.95
CA VAL A 102 -4.94 -11.36 2.58
C VAL A 102 -3.93 -12.51 2.50
N GLU A 103 -4.03 -13.34 1.47
CA GLU A 103 -2.99 -14.34 1.24
C GLU A 103 -1.64 -13.67 0.90
N PRO A 104 -0.50 -14.13 1.47
CA PRO A 104 0.81 -13.50 1.24
C PRO A 104 1.19 -13.43 -0.25
N VAL A 105 0.81 -14.46 -1.01
CA VAL A 105 1.04 -14.50 -2.46
C VAL A 105 0.30 -13.38 -3.18
N THR A 106 -0.91 -13.07 -2.72
CA THR A 106 -1.77 -12.06 -3.31
C THR A 106 -1.26 -10.65 -3.00
N ALA A 107 -0.79 -10.40 -1.78
CA ALA A 107 -0.14 -9.15 -1.40
C ALA A 107 1.14 -8.89 -2.24
N ARG A 108 1.89 -9.95 -2.58
CA ARG A 108 3.05 -9.84 -3.48
C ARG A 108 2.66 -9.51 -4.92
N ILE A 109 1.60 -10.13 -5.45
CA ILE A 109 1.10 -9.83 -6.81
C ILE A 109 0.56 -8.39 -6.88
N ALA A 110 -0.16 -7.96 -5.84
CA ALA A 110 -0.66 -6.60 -5.67
C ALA A 110 0.46 -5.54 -5.81
N ALA A 111 1.60 -5.75 -5.14
CA ALA A 111 2.76 -4.87 -5.23
C ALA A 111 3.21 -4.62 -6.69
N VAL A 112 3.32 -5.71 -7.45
CA VAL A 112 3.75 -5.68 -8.85
C VAL A 112 2.71 -5.00 -9.73
N LYS A 113 1.43 -5.34 -9.57
CA LYS A 113 0.33 -4.84 -10.42
C LYS A 113 0.03 -3.37 -10.21
N LEU A 114 0.04 -2.92 -8.95
CA LEU A 114 -0.11 -1.51 -8.61
C LEU A 114 1.17 -0.71 -8.93
N SER A 115 2.23 -1.37 -9.39
CA SER A 115 3.54 -0.77 -9.70
C SER A 115 4.15 -0.02 -8.52
N VAL A 116 3.80 -0.37 -7.29
CA VAL A 116 4.25 0.34 -6.09
C VAL A 116 5.52 -0.32 -5.57
N PHE A 117 6.47 0.48 -5.08
CA PHE A 117 7.62 -0.05 -4.37
C PHE A 117 7.13 -0.53 -3.01
N ALA A 118 6.90 -1.83 -2.88
CA ALA A 118 6.72 -2.44 -1.57
C ALA A 118 8.06 -2.39 -0.80
N GLU A 119 7.99 -2.20 0.51
CA GLU A 119 9.17 -2.39 1.36
C GLU A 119 9.72 -3.83 1.17
N PRO A 120 11.05 -4.03 1.18
CA PRO A 120 11.63 -5.35 1.00
C PRO A 120 11.21 -6.29 2.14
N ASP A 121 10.63 -7.44 1.76
CA ASP A 121 10.17 -8.56 2.59
C ASP A 121 9.54 -8.16 3.94
N PRO A 122 8.21 -7.96 3.99
CA PRO A 122 7.57 -7.64 5.25
C PRO A 122 7.74 -8.81 6.20
N LEU A 123 8.39 -8.53 7.33
CA LEU A 123 8.63 -9.52 8.37
C LEU A 123 7.30 -9.83 9.06
N PRO A 124 6.96 -11.12 9.25
CA PRO A 124 5.77 -11.51 10.00
C PRO A 124 5.81 -10.94 11.42
N HIS A 125 4.70 -10.38 11.87
CA HIS A 125 4.52 -10.04 13.28
C HIS A 125 4.02 -11.24 14.08
N THR A 126 4.20 -11.19 15.41
CA THR A 126 3.77 -12.27 16.32
C THR A 126 2.26 -12.39 16.44
N SER A 127 1.51 -11.33 16.11
CA SER A 127 0.05 -11.34 16.09
C SER A 127 -0.51 -10.25 15.19
N ARG A 128 -1.79 -10.39 14.84
CA ARG A 128 -2.57 -9.37 14.12
C ARG A 128 -2.57 -8.01 14.84
N GLN A 129 -2.66 -8.02 16.17
CA GLN A 129 -2.67 -6.78 16.94
C GLN A 129 -1.31 -6.08 16.92
N VAL A 130 -0.21 -6.83 16.88
CA VAL A 130 1.14 -6.26 16.69
C VAL A 130 1.28 -5.68 15.28
N ALA A 131 0.70 -6.32 14.25
CA ALA A 131 0.66 -5.79 12.89
C ALA A 131 -0.15 -4.48 12.81
N LEU A 132 -1.32 -4.40 13.44
CA LEU A 132 -2.11 -3.17 13.51
C LEU A 132 -1.39 -2.03 14.25
N ALA A 133 -0.69 -2.35 15.35
CA ALA A 133 0.15 -1.38 16.05
C ALA A 133 1.33 -0.92 15.17
N SER A 134 1.91 -1.82 14.36
CA SER A 134 2.96 -1.49 13.38
C SER A 134 2.44 -0.51 12.33
N VAL A 135 1.28 -0.78 11.71
CA VAL A 135 0.61 0.16 10.79
C VAL A 135 0.36 1.51 11.45
N SER A 136 -0.17 1.49 12.68
CA SER A 136 -0.46 2.72 13.43
C SER A 136 0.80 3.56 13.68
N ARG A 137 1.95 2.92 13.98
CA ARG A 137 3.23 3.62 14.13
C ARG A 137 3.70 4.25 12.83
N VAL A 138 3.60 3.54 11.71
CA VAL A 138 4.03 4.09 10.41
C VAL A 138 3.20 5.33 10.03
N ILE A 139 1.88 5.27 10.22
CA ILE A 139 0.99 6.40 9.97
C ILE A 139 1.28 7.55 10.95
N ALA A 140 1.46 7.24 12.24
CA ALA A 140 1.82 8.24 13.25
C ALA A 140 3.14 8.94 12.92
N ASP A 141 4.16 8.22 12.46
CA ASP A 141 5.44 8.79 12.04
C ASP A 141 5.27 9.72 10.83
N ALA A 142 4.38 9.38 9.88
CA ALA A 142 4.06 10.26 8.76
C ALA A 142 3.37 11.55 9.22
N LEU A 143 2.40 11.45 10.13
CA LEU A 143 1.73 12.60 10.73
C LEU A 143 2.68 13.47 11.56
N PHE A 144 3.60 12.86 12.30
CA PHE A 144 4.58 13.59 13.10
C PHE A 144 5.55 14.37 12.21
N ARG A 145 6.02 13.78 11.10
CA ARG A 145 6.84 14.50 10.11
C ARG A 145 6.08 15.67 9.50
N ASP A 146 4.81 15.49 9.14
CA ASP A 146 3.96 16.58 8.67
C ASP A 146 3.78 17.67 9.75
N TYR A 147 3.57 17.29 11.02
CA TYR A 147 3.45 18.21 12.14
C TYR A 147 4.72 19.06 12.32
N GLU A 148 5.89 18.44 12.28
CA GLU A 148 7.19 19.12 12.41
C GLU A 148 7.42 20.10 11.25
N TYR A 149 7.13 19.68 10.01
CA TYR A 149 7.18 20.56 8.84
C TYR A 149 6.29 21.80 9.02
N HIS A 150 5.05 21.60 9.49
CA HIS A 150 4.10 22.69 9.76
C HIS A 150 4.49 23.56 10.95
N ARG A 151 5.18 23.01 11.95
CA ARG A 151 5.73 23.76 13.07
C ARG A 151 6.87 24.67 12.61
N GLU A 152 7.82 24.14 11.85
CA GLU A 152 8.96 24.89 11.31
C GLU A 152 8.51 26.01 10.35
N ASP A 153 7.53 25.76 9.47
CA ASP A 153 7.01 26.79 8.57
C ASP A 153 6.33 27.92 9.36
N ARG A 154 5.56 27.60 10.41
CA ARG A 154 4.97 28.60 11.31
C ARG A 154 6.01 29.46 12.00
N GLU A 155 7.09 28.86 12.50
CA GLU A 155 8.21 29.58 13.11
C GLU A 155 8.96 30.46 12.12
N ARG A 156 9.19 29.96 10.90
CA ARG A 156 9.77 30.72 9.80
C ARG A 156 8.91 31.94 9.50
N ARG A 157 7.60 31.79 9.29
CA ARG A 157 6.70 32.93 9.03
C ARG A 157 6.71 33.96 10.18
N ARG A 158 6.75 33.52 11.44
CA ARG A 158 6.90 34.43 12.60
C ARG A 158 8.20 35.24 12.53
N ARG A 159 9.30 34.61 12.13
CA ARG A 159 10.62 35.24 11.99
C ARG A 159 10.69 36.24 10.83
N TRP A 160 10.07 35.93 9.69
CA TRP A 160 10.21 36.68 8.44
C TRP A 160 9.06 37.67 8.14
N GLY A 161 8.02 37.71 8.98
CA GLY A 161 6.96 38.72 8.93
C GLY A 161 6.10 38.72 7.66
N ARG A 162 5.54 39.89 7.28
CA ARG A 162 4.62 40.05 6.13
C ARG A 162 5.20 39.57 4.78
N LYS A 163 6.53 39.54 4.63
CA LYS A 163 7.21 39.15 3.38
C LYS A 163 7.11 37.64 3.07
N ALA A 164 6.87 36.79 4.08
CA ALA A 164 6.69 35.35 3.89
C ALA A 164 5.27 34.96 3.44
N ARG A 165 4.26 35.82 3.73
CA ARG A 165 2.85 35.56 3.37
C ARG A 165 2.58 35.54 1.86
N SER A 166 3.44 36.14 1.03
CA SER A 166 3.28 36.14 -0.43
C SER A 166 4.06 35.04 -1.15
N LEU A 167 4.91 34.28 -0.43
CA LEU A 167 5.79 33.26 -1.04
C LEU A 167 5.34 31.82 -0.73
N VAL A 168 4.55 31.63 0.32
CA VAL A 168 4.08 30.31 0.74
C VAL A 168 2.56 30.35 0.76
N GLY A 169 1.94 29.54 -0.10
CA GLY A 169 0.49 29.47 -0.29
C GLY A 169 -0.29 29.17 0.98
N SER A 170 -1.62 29.13 0.80
CA SER A 170 -2.64 28.82 1.80
C SER A 170 -2.20 27.72 2.76
N TRP A 171 -2.75 27.76 3.98
CA TRP A 171 -2.64 26.65 4.92
C TRP A 171 -2.89 25.33 4.20
N ASP A 172 -2.19 24.28 4.64
CA ASP A 172 -2.48 22.92 4.20
C ASP A 172 -3.83 22.53 4.77
N ASP A 173 -4.91 22.97 4.10
CA ASP A 173 -6.30 22.63 4.38
C ASP A 173 -6.60 21.17 4.01
N SER A 174 -5.55 20.33 3.95
CA SER A 174 -5.70 18.93 3.64
C SER A 174 -6.26 18.14 4.82
N VAL A 175 -7.24 17.32 4.49
CA VAL A 175 -7.84 16.35 5.39
C VAL A 175 -6.98 15.08 5.34
N ARG A 176 -6.65 14.58 6.52
CA ARG A 176 -5.90 13.34 6.71
C ARG A 176 -6.86 12.30 7.25
N THR A 177 -6.98 11.17 6.58
CA THR A 177 -7.90 10.11 7.00
C THR A 177 -7.21 8.77 7.03
N VAL A 178 -7.58 7.96 8.02
CA VAL A 178 -7.34 6.53 8.08
C VAL A 178 -8.67 5.83 7.74
N ALA A 179 -8.65 4.84 6.87
CA ALA A 179 -9.84 4.10 6.43
C ALA A 179 -9.48 2.69 5.97
N LEU A 180 -10.50 1.88 5.68
CA LEU A 180 -10.31 0.64 4.94
C LEU A 180 -10.34 0.90 3.43
N PHE A 181 -9.80 -0.04 2.67
CA PHE A 181 -9.98 -0.08 1.22
C PHE A 181 -10.16 -1.51 0.72
N GLY A 182 -10.75 -1.62 -0.46
CA GLY A 182 -10.88 -2.89 -1.14
C GLY A 182 -11.81 -3.87 -0.42
N ALA A 183 -12.92 -3.36 0.12
CA ALA A 183 -13.85 -4.11 0.96
C ALA A 183 -13.14 -4.81 2.13
N GLY A 184 -12.38 -4.03 2.90
CA GLY A 184 -11.63 -4.47 4.07
C GLY A 184 -10.34 -5.20 3.75
N SER A 185 -9.84 -5.15 2.51
CA SER A 185 -8.58 -5.81 2.16
C SER A 185 -7.37 -5.22 2.86
N GLY A 186 -7.42 -3.93 3.18
CA GLY A 186 -6.31 -3.23 3.83
C GLY A 186 -6.73 -1.95 4.52
N ILE A 187 -5.75 -1.31 5.13
CA ILE A 187 -5.85 0.00 5.78
C ILE A 187 -5.18 1.03 4.86
N MET A 188 -5.80 2.18 4.69
CA MET A 188 -5.24 3.30 3.94
C MET A 188 -5.14 4.52 4.81
N TYR A 189 -4.01 5.21 4.72
CA TYR A 189 -3.82 6.58 5.14
C TYR A 189 -3.76 7.46 3.90
N GLN A 190 -4.64 8.45 3.80
CA GLN A 190 -4.64 9.41 2.70
C GLN A 190 -4.57 10.85 3.21
N ARG A 191 -4.01 11.71 2.36
CA ARG A 191 -4.06 13.17 2.51
C ARG A 191 -4.74 13.73 1.27
N ALA A 192 -5.87 14.40 1.45
CA ALA A 192 -6.62 15.04 0.37
C ALA A 192 -6.74 16.55 0.63
N GLY A 193 -6.57 17.38 -0.39
CA GLY A 193 -6.82 18.82 -0.31
C GLY A 193 -8.28 19.16 -0.04
N ASP A 194 -8.53 20.40 0.37
CA ASP A 194 -9.86 21.01 0.53
C ASP A 194 -10.67 21.05 -0.77
N ASP A 195 -9.97 21.13 -1.90
CA ASP A 195 -10.49 21.02 -3.26
C ASP A 195 -10.76 19.56 -3.70
N GLY A 196 -10.59 18.60 -2.79
CA GLY A 196 -10.80 17.17 -3.05
C GLY A 196 -9.67 16.50 -3.83
N ARG A 197 -8.56 17.19 -4.13
CA ARG A 197 -7.43 16.55 -4.83
C ARG A 197 -6.69 15.60 -3.89
N TRP A 198 -6.37 14.40 -4.36
CA TRP A 198 -5.47 13.52 -3.61
C TRP A 198 -4.03 14.04 -3.65
N LEU A 199 -3.39 14.13 -2.48
CA LEU A 199 -2.01 14.61 -2.33
C LEU A 199 -1.04 13.46 -2.04
N SER A 200 -1.46 12.48 -1.25
CA SER A 200 -0.68 11.28 -0.95
C SER A 200 -1.57 10.15 -0.45
N GLU A 201 -1.15 8.92 -0.73
CA GLU A 201 -1.81 7.69 -0.28
C GLU A 201 -0.74 6.70 0.22
N GLU A 202 -0.95 6.17 1.42
CA GLU A 202 -0.23 5.02 1.97
C GLU A 202 -1.21 3.90 2.26
N SER A 203 -1.05 2.78 1.56
CA SER A 203 -1.92 1.62 1.65
C SER A 203 -1.18 0.45 2.30
N PHE A 204 -1.86 -0.27 3.19
CA PHE A 204 -1.30 -1.35 4.00
C PHE A 204 -2.17 -2.59 3.85
N LEU A 205 -1.60 -3.69 3.35
CA LEU A 205 -2.24 -5.01 3.43
C LEU A 205 -1.63 -5.79 4.60
N ILE A 206 -2.48 -6.43 5.40
CA ILE A 206 -2.03 -7.37 6.44
C ILE A 206 -2.30 -8.77 5.92
N ASP A 207 -1.25 -9.58 5.79
CA ASP A 207 -1.43 -10.95 5.32
C ASP A 207 -1.83 -11.91 6.46
N THR A 208 -2.22 -13.14 6.08
CA THR A 208 -2.60 -14.19 7.04
C THR A 208 -1.48 -14.65 7.97
N ARG A 209 -0.23 -14.20 7.74
CA ARG A 209 0.93 -14.40 8.61
C ARG A 209 1.26 -13.13 9.42
N HIS A 210 0.37 -12.14 9.40
CA HIS A 210 0.52 -10.85 10.05
C HIS A 210 1.72 -10.05 9.56
N ALA A 211 2.18 -10.27 8.33
CA ALA A 211 3.15 -9.38 7.71
C ALA A 211 2.41 -8.15 7.15
N VAL A 212 2.99 -6.97 7.34
CA VAL A 212 2.43 -5.69 6.86
C VAL A 212 3.08 -5.32 5.54
N HIS A 213 2.32 -5.36 4.47
CA HIS A 213 2.76 -4.96 3.13
C HIS A 213 2.36 -3.50 2.91
N ARG A 214 3.34 -2.59 2.91
CA ARG A 214 3.15 -1.16 2.70
C ARG A 214 3.32 -0.79 1.23
N TYR A 215 2.41 0.03 0.73
CA TYR A 215 2.40 0.60 -0.60
C TYR A 215 2.25 2.11 -0.50
N THR A 216 3.07 2.85 -1.22
CA THR A 216 3.05 4.32 -1.13
C THR A 216 2.91 4.95 -2.50
N TYR A 217 1.92 5.81 -2.65
CA TYR A 217 1.70 6.63 -3.82
C TYR A 217 1.84 8.13 -3.47
N TRP A 218 2.65 8.82 -4.27
CA TRP A 218 2.81 10.28 -4.21
C TRP A 218 2.53 10.85 -5.60
N SER A 219 1.63 11.83 -5.70
CA SER A 219 1.62 12.69 -6.89
C SER A 219 2.91 13.50 -6.90
N ARG A 220 3.75 13.31 -7.92
CA ARG A 220 4.91 14.18 -8.16
C ARG A 220 4.49 15.53 -8.69
#